data_AF-A0AAD7YQQ5-F1
#
_entry.id   AF-A0AAD7YQQ5-F1
#
_cell.length_a   1.000
_cell.length_b   1.000
_cell.length_c   1.000
_cell.angle_alpha   90.00
_cell.angle_beta   90.00
_cell.angle_gamma   90.00
#
_symmetry.space_group_name_H-M   'P 1'
#
loop_
_entity.id
_entity.type
_entity.pdbx_description
1 polymer ?
#
loop_
_entity_poly.entity_id
_entity_poly.type
_entity_poly.pdbx_seq_one_letter_code
_entity_poly.pdbx_strand_id
1 'polypeptide(L)'
;MCRSLSETPEMFRALALLCVAVAAVHGGPWEGGLNVRFELTVFGIGTTAFINLPLSVAATGGKGWKQRTRDNLPEGYSKLSIFCHPTDYTVCVFFDDTGYIAGLQVAINEADISDSLYDWSVQGFSRWTVDADGKILNLWTTQQYFITPETLATDPAIRVSQRNPNLMLQDHSIVVSGFNGELYRISTNVSDITGPNSDFTEQACIPWMGEHYYYKMKSSLECKADTLFPWFPLVYSHQLIGLGMVTFGKHTVRPGTIEWFEKPGRTAVQVIVPRGPQCLYDLADSPGLITMHTYYIKHPYEVTCVF
;
A
#
# COMPACT_ATOMS: atom_id res chain seq x y z
N MET A 1 63.09 11.59 -32.12
CA MET A 1 61.67 11.93 -32.37
C MET A 1 60.94 11.83 -31.04
N CYS A 2 60.78 12.96 -30.34
CA CYS A 2 60.01 13.07 -29.09
C CYS A 2 58.64 13.68 -29.41
N ARG A 3 57.56 13.07 -28.92
CA ARG A 3 56.24 13.65 -28.58
C ARG A 3 55.58 12.67 -27.60
N SER A 4 55.50 13.02 -26.31
CA SER A 4 54.32 13.62 -25.61
C SER A 4 53.25 12.56 -25.33
N LEU A 5 53.18 11.92 -24.14
CA LEU A 5 52.58 12.34 -22.85
C LEU A 5 51.04 12.51 -22.86
N SER A 6 50.43 11.96 -21.78
CA SER A 6 49.03 12.04 -21.30
C SER A 6 48.04 11.10 -22.01
N GLU A 7 47.18 10.30 -21.38
CA GLU A 7 46.60 10.30 -20.03
C GLU A 7 46.06 8.89 -19.66
N THR A 8 45.97 8.62 -18.36
CA THR A 8 45.58 7.36 -17.68
C THR A 8 44.05 7.13 -17.63
N PRO A 9 43.60 5.91 -17.26
CA PRO A 9 42.20 5.46 -17.34
C PRO A 9 41.47 5.59 -16.00
N GLU A 10 40.33 6.28 -15.94
CA GLU A 10 39.26 6.05 -14.94
C GLU A 10 37.97 6.71 -15.44
N MET A 11 36.92 5.92 -15.71
CA MET A 11 35.59 6.46 -16.03
C MET A 11 34.51 5.71 -15.25
N PHE A 12 33.94 6.45 -14.29
CA PHE A 12 32.62 6.28 -13.68
C PHE A 12 32.41 5.17 -12.64
N ARG A 13 33.06 5.33 -11.47
CA ARG A 13 32.39 5.12 -10.17
C ARG A 13 31.78 6.45 -9.72
N ALA A 14 30.57 6.76 -10.19
CA ALA A 14 29.77 7.84 -9.59
C ALA A 14 28.85 7.21 -8.53
N LEU A 15 29.40 6.98 -7.34
CA LEU A 15 28.59 6.74 -6.14
C LEU A 15 28.01 8.10 -5.74
N ALA A 16 26.74 8.36 -6.05
CA ALA A 16 26.04 9.53 -5.53
C ALA A 16 25.81 9.31 -4.02
N LEU A 17 26.75 9.78 -3.21
CA LEU A 17 26.55 9.99 -1.76
C LEU A 17 25.57 11.16 -1.60
N LEU A 18 24.28 10.84 -1.51
CA LEU A 18 23.30 11.78 -0.96
C LEU A 18 23.54 11.81 0.56
N CYS A 19 24.18 12.87 1.05
CA CYS A 19 24.20 13.18 2.48
C CYS A 19 22.78 13.53 2.93
N VAL A 20 22.01 12.53 3.34
CA VAL A 20 20.77 12.73 4.08
C VAL A 20 21.17 13.22 5.47
N ALA A 21 20.81 14.46 5.80
CA ALA A 21 20.92 14.94 7.17
C ALA A 21 20.12 13.99 8.07
N VAL A 22 20.81 13.33 9.00
CA VAL A 22 20.19 12.44 10.00
C VAL A 22 19.38 13.33 10.94
N ALA A 23 18.12 13.55 10.61
CA ALA A 23 17.15 14.13 11.52
C ALA A 23 16.73 13.05 12.52
N ALA A 24 17.14 13.27 13.77
CA ALA A 24 16.64 12.76 15.04
C ALA A 24 15.85 11.43 15.04
N VAL A 25 16.36 10.49 15.84
CA VAL A 25 15.61 9.40 16.48
C VAL A 25 14.26 9.95 16.95
N HIS A 26 13.19 9.63 16.22
CA HIS A 26 11.82 9.92 16.65
C HIS A 26 11.53 9.03 17.87
N GLY A 27 11.71 9.58 19.07
CA GLY A 27 11.42 8.89 20.34
C GLY A 27 9.93 8.82 20.70
N GLY A 28 9.04 9.24 19.79
CA GLY A 28 7.58 9.26 19.97
C GLY A 28 6.84 8.62 18.80
N PRO A 29 5.51 8.42 18.93
CA PRO A 29 4.69 7.90 17.86
C PRO A 29 4.76 8.81 16.62
N TRP A 30 4.76 8.21 15.43
CA TRP A 30 4.69 8.96 14.18
C TRP A 30 3.37 9.72 14.09
N GLU A 31 3.41 10.95 13.60
CA GLU A 31 2.18 11.71 13.34
C GLU A 31 1.35 10.98 12.28
N GLY A 32 0.06 10.78 12.57
CA GLY A 32 -0.87 10.10 11.71
C GLY A 32 -1.11 10.84 10.39
N GLY A 33 -1.13 10.09 9.29
CA GLY A 33 -1.51 10.58 7.97
C GLY A 33 -1.98 9.42 7.10
N LEU A 34 -2.54 9.68 5.93
CA LEU A 34 -2.87 8.63 4.96
C LEU A 34 -2.29 9.00 3.61
N ASN A 35 -1.23 8.31 3.22
CA ASN A 35 -0.49 8.54 1.99
C ASN A 35 -0.48 7.28 1.13
N VAL A 36 -0.58 7.43 -0.18
CA VAL A 36 -0.54 6.31 -1.12
C VAL A 36 0.54 6.53 -2.17
N ARG A 37 1.09 5.43 -2.70
CA ARG A 37 2.13 5.33 -3.73
C ARG A 37 3.50 5.74 -3.22
N PHE A 38 4.45 4.85 -3.38
CA PHE A 38 5.87 5.14 -3.20
C PHE A 38 6.50 5.59 -4.53
N GLU A 39 7.37 6.59 -4.45
CA GLU A 39 8.31 6.91 -5.52
C GLU A 39 9.51 7.67 -4.94
N LEU A 40 10.71 7.39 -5.45
CA LEU A 40 11.93 8.11 -5.05
C LEU A 40 12.03 9.46 -5.75
N THR A 41 11.18 10.40 -5.35
CA THR A 41 11.18 11.77 -5.87
C THR A 41 10.91 12.78 -4.78
N VAL A 42 11.72 13.84 -4.71
CA VAL A 42 11.51 14.95 -3.77
C VAL A 42 10.51 15.96 -4.34
N PHE A 43 10.48 16.13 -5.67
CA PHE A 43 9.58 17.08 -6.33
C PHE A 43 8.16 16.55 -6.52
N GLY A 44 7.98 15.22 -6.50
CA GLY A 44 6.68 14.56 -6.67
C GLY A 44 5.89 14.36 -5.37
N ILE A 45 6.44 14.70 -4.20
CA ILE A 45 5.78 14.47 -2.91
C ILE A 45 4.41 15.18 -2.87
N GLY A 46 3.37 14.44 -2.47
CA GLY A 46 1.98 14.89 -2.40
C GLY A 46 1.24 14.96 -3.74
N THR A 47 1.91 14.74 -4.88
CA THR A 47 1.30 14.84 -6.22
C THR A 47 1.46 13.55 -7.03
N THR A 48 2.68 13.05 -7.18
CA THR A 48 2.99 11.78 -7.86
C THR A 48 3.62 10.76 -6.93
N ALA A 49 4.03 11.15 -5.72
CA ALA A 49 4.58 10.28 -4.68
C ALA A 49 3.93 10.62 -3.34
N PHE A 50 3.66 9.65 -2.47
CA PHE A 50 3.08 9.86 -1.14
C PHE A 50 1.86 10.79 -1.20
N ILE A 51 0.89 10.42 -2.04
CA ILE A 51 -0.30 11.22 -2.34
C ILE A 51 -1.24 11.18 -1.12
N ASN A 52 -1.56 12.36 -0.60
CA ASN A 52 -2.35 12.50 0.62
C ASN A 52 -3.86 12.30 0.38
N LEU A 53 -4.44 11.36 1.09
CA LEU A 53 -5.87 11.06 1.06
C LEU A 53 -6.66 11.82 2.14
N PRO A 54 -7.96 12.08 1.94
CA PRO A 54 -8.80 12.72 2.95
C PRO A 54 -9.02 11.80 4.17
N LEU A 55 -8.93 12.38 5.37
CA LEU A 55 -9.14 11.66 6.64
C LEU A 55 -10.55 11.81 7.23
N SER A 56 -11.39 12.65 6.62
CA SER A 56 -12.79 12.85 7.01
C SER A 56 -13.65 13.23 5.81
N VAL A 57 -14.97 13.02 5.93
CA VAL A 57 -15.95 13.46 4.92
C VAL A 57 -15.86 14.98 4.70
N ALA A 58 -15.59 15.79 5.72
CA ALA A 58 -15.42 17.23 5.54
C ALA A 58 -14.24 17.57 4.61
N ALA A 59 -13.17 16.75 4.62
CA ALA A 59 -12.00 16.93 3.77
C ALA A 59 -12.21 16.47 2.32
N THR A 60 -13.27 15.70 2.02
CA THR A 60 -13.55 15.21 0.66
C THR A 60 -14.07 16.31 -0.25
N GLY A 61 -14.93 17.19 0.27
CA GLY A 61 -15.56 18.28 -0.48
C GLY A 61 -14.54 19.25 -1.09
N GLY A 62 -13.50 19.60 -0.33
CA GLY A 62 -12.41 20.47 -0.82
C GLY A 62 -11.54 19.82 -1.90
N LYS A 63 -11.60 18.49 -2.06
CA LYS A 63 -10.82 17.71 -3.04
C LYS A 63 -11.68 17.17 -4.19
N GLY A 64 -12.97 17.50 -4.26
CA GLY A 64 -13.87 17.08 -5.34
C GLY A 64 -14.27 15.59 -5.32
N TRP A 65 -14.02 14.87 -4.23
CA TRP A 65 -14.38 13.45 -4.10
C TRP A 65 -15.90 13.31 -3.98
N LYS A 66 -16.46 12.28 -4.61
CA LYS A 66 -17.90 12.02 -4.63
C LYS A 66 -18.21 10.70 -3.95
N GLN A 67 -19.30 10.67 -3.18
CA GLN A 67 -19.84 9.43 -2.66
C GLN A 67 -20.33 8.54 -3.80
N ARG A 68 -20.07 7.24 -3.71
CA ARG A 68 -20.52 6.24 -4.69
C ARG A 68 -21.27 5.11 -3.98
N THR A 69 -22.02 4.33 -4.74
CA THR A 69 -22.66 3.11 -4.22
C THR A 69 -21.64 1.97 -4.22
N ARG A 70 -21.50 1.29 -3.08
CA ARG A 70 -20.72 0.06 -2.98
C ARG A 70 -21.59 -1.05 -2.41
N ASP A 71 -22.15 -1.84 -3.32
CA ASP A 71 -22.87 -3.04 -2.95
C ASP A 71 -21.89 -4.12 -2.53
N ASN A 72 -22.34 -5.09 -1.72
CA ASN A 72 -21.56 -6.27 -1.31
C ASN A 72 -20.30 -5.96 -0.50
N LEU A 73 -20.36 -5.00 0.42
CA LEU A 73 -19.34 -4.94 1.48
C LEU A 73 -19.42 -6.20 2.36
N PRO A 74 -18.30 -6.67 2.92
CA PRO A 74 -18.29 -7.79 3.86
C PRO A 74 -19.20 -7.54 5.06
N GLU A 75 -19.65 -8.61 5.71
CA GLU A 75 -20.50 -8.53 6.89
C GLU A 75 -19.89 -7.61 7.96
N GLY A 76 -20.74 -6.79 8.59
CA GLY A 76 -20.32 -5.82 9.60
C GLY A 76 -19.88 -4.45 9.04
N TYR A 77 -19.64 -4.31 7.73
CA TYR A 77 -19.18 -3.05 7.12
C TYR A 77 -20.27 -2.24 6.39
N SER A 78 -21.54 -2.61 6.53
CA SER A 78 -22.65 -1.95 5.83
C SER A 78 -22.86 -0.47 6.18
N LYS A 79 -22.31 0.00 7.30
CA LYS A 79 -22.34 1.41 7.72
C LYS A 79 -21.30 2.29 7.02
N LEU A 80 -20.37 1.69 6.27
CA LEU A 80 -19.33 2.45 5.59
C LEU A 80 -19.86 3.09 4.31
N SER A 81 -19.43 4.33 4.08
CA SER A 81 -19.69 5.06 2.85
C SER A 81 -18.40 5.19 2.04
N ILE A 82 -18.44 4.86 0.74
CA ILE A 82 -17.28 4.97 -0.14
C ILE A 82 -17.28 6.32 -0.86
N PHE A 83 -16.12 6.94 -0.95
CA PHE A 83 -15.87 8.14 -1.74
C PHE A 83 -14.72 7.89 -2.70
N CYS A 84 -14.88 8.31 -3.94
CA CYS A 84 -13.87 8.19 -4.99
C CYS A 84 -13.64 9.54 -5.67
N HIS A 85 -12.48 9.71 -6.29
CA HIS A 85 -12.28 10.82 -7.21
C HIS A 85 -13.22 10.67 -8.43
N PRO A 86 -13.81 11.76 -8.97
CA PRO A 86 -14.82 11.66 -10.02
C PRO A 86 -14.33 10.98 -11.30
N THR A 87 -13.04 11.13 -11.62
CA THR A 87 -12.43 10.60 -12.84
C THR A 87 -11.49 9.42 -12.59
N ASP A 88 -11.27 9.03 -11.33
CA ASP A 88 -10.31 7.98 -10.97
C ASP A 88 -10.82 7.16 -9.79
N TYR A 89 -11.01 5.87 -10.03
CA TYR A 89 -11.57 4.92 -9.05
C TYR A 89 -10.50 3.98 -8.50
N THR A 90 -9.24 4.15 -8.91
CA THR A 90 -8.12 3.29 -8.52
C THR A 90 -7.93 3.28 -7.00
N VAL A 91 -8.14 4.43 -6.36
CA VAL A 91 -8.12 4.58 -4.92
C VAL A 91 -9.39 5.27 -4.47
N CYS A 92 -10.17 4.58 -3.65
CA CYS A 92 -11.34 5.13 -2.98
C CYS A 92 -11.17 4.99 -1.47
N VAL A 93 -11.77 5.91 -0.71
CA VAL A 93 -11.72 5.89 0.76
C VAL A 93 -13.08 5.52 1.33
N PHE A 94 -13.08 4.82 2.46
CA PHE A 94 -14.28 4.56 3.23
C PHE A 94 -14.33 5.48 4.46
N PHE A 95 -15.51 6.01 4.76
CA PHE A 95 -15.79 6.69 6.02
C PHE A 95 -16.85 5.94 6.80
N ASP A 96 -16.73 5.94 8.12
CA ASP A 96 -17.78 5.43 9.01
C ASP A 96 -18.92 6.45 9.19
N ASP A 97 -19.91 6.09 10.00
CA ASP A 97 -21.06 6.93 10.36
C ASP A 97 -20.71 8.13 11.27
N THR A 98 -19.45 8.25 11.72
CA THR A 98 -18.92 9.46 12.37
C THR A 98 -18.28 10.43 11.37
N GLY A 99 -18.08 10.00 10.13
CA GLY A 99 -17.45 10.78 9.07
C GLY A 99 -15.92 10.74 9.11
N TYR A 100 -15.31 9.87 9.91
CA TYR A 100 -13.86 9.64 9.94
C TYR A 100 -13.45 8.49 9.03
N ILE A 101 -12.20 8.55 8.55
CA ILE A 101 -11.63 7.51 7.69
C ILE A 101 -11.69 6.15 8.38
N ALA A 102 -12.20 5.16 7.65
CA ALA A 102 -12.50 3.81 8.14
C ALA A 102 -11.90 2.72 7.24
N GLY A 103 -11.41 3.07 6.05
CA GLY A 103 -10.77 2.12 5.15
C GLY A 103 -10.36 2.74 3.82
N LEU A 104 -9.79 1.91 2.97
CA LEU A 104 -9.35 2.22 1.63
C LEU A 104 -9.64 1.04 0.71
N GLN A 105 -10.21 1.32 -0.46
CA GLN A 105 -10.36 0.36 -1.53
C GLN A 105 -9.36 0.67 -2.64
N VAL A 106 -8.61 -0.36 -3.03
CA VAL A 106 -7.81 -0.32 -4.25
C VAL A 106 -8.61 -0.97 -5.35
N ALA A 107 -8.66 -0.36 -6.52
CA ALA A 107 -9.35 -0.88 -7.68
C ALA A 107 -8.42 -0.93 -8.89
N ILE A 108 -8.58 -1.96 -9.70
CA ILE A 108 -7.92 -2.11 -10.99
C ILE A 108 -9.01 -2.30 -12.02
N ASN A 109 -9.04 -1.43 -13.03
CA ASN A 109 -9.99 -1.59 -14.11
C ASN A 109 -9.65 -2.86 -14.91
N GLU A 110 -10.64 -3.72 -15.15
CA GLU A 110 -10.44 -4.97 -15.89
C GLU A 110 -9.83 -4.74 -17.29
N ALA A 111 -10.11 -3.58 -17.90
CA ALA A 111 -9.54 -3.22 -19.20
C ALA A 111 -8.09 -2.73 -19.15
N ASP A 112 -7.59 -2.34 -17.96
CA ASP A 112 -6.27 -1.75 -17.78
C ASP A 112 -5.23 -2.80 -17.27
N ILE A 113 -5.63 -4.06 -17.08
CA ILE A 113 -4.75 -5.16 -16.66
C ILE A 113 -4.75 -6.30 -17.69
N SER A 114 -3.57 -6.79 -18.06
CA SER A 114 -3.37 -8.00 -18.88
C SER A 114 -2.46 -9.00 -18.19
N ASP A 115 -2.37 -10.21 -18.76
CA ASP A 115 -1.41 -11.24 -18.35
C ASP A 115 -1.51 -11.65 -16.87
N SER A 116 -2.69 -11.50 -16.27
CA SER A 116 -2.95 -12.04 -14.93
C SER A 116 -2.86 -13.57 -14.98
N LEU A 117 -2.01 -14.15 -14.13
CA LEU A 117 -1.82 -15.59 -14.03
C LEU A 117 -2.73 -16.25 -13.00
N TYR A 118 -3.30 -15.47 -12.08
CA TYR A 118 -4.04 -15.98 -10.94
C TYR A 118 -5.51 -15.62 -11.00
N ASP A 119 -6.33 -16.48 -10.43
CA ASP A 119 -7.70 -16.13 -10.09
C ASP A 119 -7.65 -15.12 -8.93
N TRP A 120 -7.95 -13.86 -9.25
CA TRP A 120 -7.92 -12.78 -8.28
C TRP A 120 -8.96 -12.93 -7.17
N SER A 121 -10.02 -13.72 -7.38
CA SER A 121 -10.96 -14.04 -6.30
C SER A 121 -10.32 -14.92 -5.22
N VAL A 122 -9.46 -15.85 -5.60
CA VAL A 122 -8.64 -16.63 -4.65
C VAL A 122 -7.69 -15.70 -3.90
N GLN A 123 -7.16 -14.67 -4.54
CA GLN A 123 -6.33 -13.64 -3.90
C GLN A 123 -7.14 -12.58 -3.13
N GLY A 124 -8.46 -12.74 -2.97
CA GLY A 124 -9.27 -11.84 -2.15
C GLY A 124 -9.77 -10.58 -2.86
N PHE A 125 -9.63 -10.48 -4.18
CA PHE A 125 -10.27 -9.42 -4.94
C PHE A 125 -11.74 -9.76 -5.20
N SER A 126 -12.59 -8.75 -5.12
CA SER A 126 -13.99 -8.81 -5.52
C SER A 126 -14.25 -7.86 -6.69
N ARG A 127 -15.27 -8.16 -7.49
CA ARG A 127 -15.70 -7.27 -8.57
C ARG A 127 -16.56 -6.13 -8.03
N TRP A 128 -16.42 -4.97 -8.64
CA TRP A 128 -17.29 -3.81 -8.46
C TRP A 128 -17.58 -3.18 -9.81
N THR A 129 -18.86 -3.14 -10.16
CA THR A 129 -19.33 -2.42 -11.34
C THR A 129 -19.91 -1.09 -10.91
N VAL A 130 -19.42 0.00 -11.50
CA VAL A 130 -19.82 1.36 -11.12
C VAL A 130 -20.10 2.22 -12.35
N ASP A 131 -21.14 3.05 -12.26
CA ASP A 131 -21.39 4.12 -13.21
C ASP A 131 -20.54 5.35 -12.86
N ALA A 132 -19.52 5.59 -13.69
CA ALA A 132 -18.66 6.75 -13.61
C ALA A 132 -19.15 7.84 -14.57
N ASP A 133 -20.23 8.52 -14.17
CA ASP A 133 -20.82 9.67 -14.86
C ASP A 133 -21.21 9.34 -16.34
N GLY A 134 -21.89 8.21 -16.54
CA GLY A 134 -22.38 7.70 -17.83
C GLY A 134 -21.50 6.61 -18.45
N LYS A 135 -20.37 6.27 -17.82
CA LYS A 135 -19.48 5.20 -18.26
C LYS A 135 -19.47 4.08 -17.23
N ILE A 136 -19.92 2.89 -17.64
CA ILE A 136 -19.81 1.69 -16.81
C ILE A 136 -18.36 1.23 -16.74
N LEU A 137 -17.83 1.10 -15.53
CA LEU A 137 -16.52 0.53 -15.24
C LEU A 137 -16.69 -0.81 -14.53
N ASN A 138 -15.98 -1.83 -14.99
CA ASN A 138 -15.81 -3.10 -14.28
C ASN A 138 -14.44 -3.09 -13.62
N LEU A 139 -14.43 -3.23 -12.30
CA LEU A 139 -13.24 -3.08 -11.49
C LEU A 139 -13.03 -4.35 -10.66
N TRP A 140 -11.80 -4.83 -10.64
CA TRP A 140 -11.33 -5.69 -9.56
C TRP A 140 -10.98 -4.82 -8.36
N THR A 141 -11.37 -5.23 -7.16
CA THR A 141 -11.17 -4.43 -5.96
C THR A 141 -10.69 -5.26 -4.79
N THR A 142 -9.80 -4.70 -3.98
CA THR A 142 -9.38 -5.26 -2.70
C THR A 142 -9.37 -4.15 -1.66
N GLN A 143 -9.54 -4.51 -0.39
CA GLN A 143 -9.85 -3.55 0.66
C GLN A 143 -8.93 -3.72 1.86
N GLN A 144 -8.66 -2.60 2.51
CA GLN A 144 -8.11 -2.51 3.87
C GLN A 144 -9.06 -1.63 4.70
N TYR A 145 -9.45 -2.11 5.87
CA TYR A 145 -10.33 -1.44 6.81
C TYR A 145 -9.55 -1.09 8.06
N PHE A 146 -9.55 0.20 8.40
CA PHE A 146 -8.87 0.76 9.57
C PHE A 146 -9.74 0.71 10.83
N ILE A 147 -10.96 0.22 10.68
CA ILE A 147 -11.91 -0.05 11.75
C ILE A 147 -12.37 -1.50 11.62
N THR A 148 -12.54 -2.15 12.75
CA THR A 148 -13.04 -3.52 12.85
C THR A 148 -14.57 -3.53 12.91
N PRO A 149 -15.24 -4.65 12.55
CA PRO A 149 -16.69 -4.75 12.67
C PRO A 149 -17.16 -4.51 14.11
N GLU A 150 -16.37 -4.98 15.08
CA GLU A 150 -16.67 -4.82 16.51
C GLU A 150 -16.65 -3.35 16.92
N THR A 151 -15.60 -2.61 16.54
CA THR A 151 -15.53 -1.17 16.81
C THR A 151 -16.59 -0.39 16.05
N LEU A 152 -16.88 -0.74 14.78
CA LEU A 152 -17.91 -0.08 13.97
C LEU A 152 -19.34 -0.30 14.53
N ALA A 153 -19.54 -1.38 15.28
CA ALA A 153 -20.81 -1.66 15.95
C ALA A 153 -21.04 -0.83 17.21
N THR A 154 -19.99 -0.24 17.82
CA THR A 154 -20.13 0.56 19.04
C THR A 154 -20.85 1.89 18.79
N ASP A 155 -21.15 2.60 19.88
CA ASP A 155 -21.75 3.93 19.81
C ASP A 155 -20.81 4.95 19.11
N PRO A 156 -21.32 5.74 18.13
CA PRO A 156 -20.53 6.75 17.43
C PRO A 156 -19.92 7.82 18.34
N ALA A 157 -20.64 8.28 19.39
CA ALA A 157 -20.13 9.30 20.30
C ALA A 157 -18.99 8.75 21.15
N ILE A 158 -19.05 7.47 21.55
CA ILE A 158 -17.93 6.79 22.21
C ILE A 158 -16.70 6.76 21.29
N ARG A 159 -16.84 6.32 20.03
CA ARG A 159 -15.73 6.28 19.06
C ARG A 159 -15.06 7.65 18.90
N VAL A 160 -15.86 8.71 18.77
CA VAL A 160 -15.34 10.09 18.66
C VAL A 160 -14.60 10.51 19.94
N SER A 161 -15.16 10.22 21.13
CA SER A 161 -14.57 10.61 22.41
C SER A 161 -13.24 9.90 22.73
N GLN A 162 -13.05 8.69 22.23
CA GLN A 162 -11.85 7.86 22.47
C GLN A 162 -10.78 8.04 21.40
N ARG A 163 -11.09 8.75 20.31
CA ARG A 163 -10.17 8.94 19.19
C ARG A 163 -8.93 9.72 19.64
N ASN A 164 -7.75 9.21 19.29
CA ASN A 164 -6.51 9.96 19.39
C ASN A 164 -6.30 10.77 18.09
N PRO A 165 -6.36 12.12 18.14
CA PRO A 165 -6.24 12.95 16.94
C PRO A 165 -4.85 12.91 16.28
N ASN A 166 -3.82 12.46 17.02
CA ASN A 166 -2.45 12.37 16.50
C ASN A 166 -2.17 11.07 15.75
N LEU A 167 -3.09 10.10 15.78
CA LEU A 167 -2.92 8.79 15.13
C LEU A 167 -3.88 8.64 13.96
N MET A 168 -3.43 7.94 12.92
CA MET A 168 -4.29 7.54 11.82
C MET A 168 -5.13 6.32 12.24
N LEU A 169 -4.44 5.25 12.65
CA LEU A 169 -5.06 4.01 13.12
C LEU A 169 -5.57 4.18 14.55
N GLN A 170 -6.83 3.82 14.78
CA GLN A 170 -7.48 3.88 16.10
C GLN A 170 -7.73 2.48 16.68
N ASP A 171 -7.91 1.49 15.81
CA ASP A 171 -8.14 0.11 16.19
C ASP A 171 -6.83 -0.67 16.40
N HIS A 172 -6.95 -1.78 17.12
CA HIS A 172 -5.85 -2.72 17.36
C HIS A 172 -5.55 -3.64 16.17
N SER A 173 -6.29 -3.53 15.07
CA SER A 173 -6.05 -4.30 13.86
C SER A 173 -6.58 -3.60 12.62
N ILE A 174 -5.90 -3.83 11.50
CA ILE A 174 -6.39 -3.56 10.15
C ILE A 174 -7.00 -4.83 9.61
N VAL A 175 -8.19 -4.75 9.02
CA VAL A 175 -8.83 -5.90 8.39
C VAL A 175 -8.67 -5.78 6.88
N VAL A 176 -8.16 -6.80 6.22
CA VAL A 176 -7.95 -6.81 4.76
C VAL A 176 -8.73 -7.93 4.09
N SER A 177 -9.05 -7.74 2.81
CA SER A 177 -9.56 -8.84 1.98
C SER A 177 -8.45 -9.87 1.76
N GLY A 178 -8.64 -11.07 2.29
CA GLY A 178 -7.71 -12.18 2.24
C GLY A 178 -8.14 -13.29 1.29
N PHE A 179 -7.49 -14.45 1.39
CA PHE A 179 -7.72 -15.53 0.43
C PHE A 179 -9.20 -15.93 0.34
N ASN A 180 -9.67 -16.20 -0.88
CA ASN A 180 -11.05 -16.57 -1.17
C ASN A 180 -12.10 -15.56 -0.66
N GLY A 181 -11.71 -14.31 -0.46
CA GLY A 181 -12.58 -13.25 0.07
C GLY A 181 -12.78 -13.29 1.58
N GLU A 182 -12.09 -14.17 2.31
CA GLU A 182 -12.13 -14.18 3.77
C GLU A 182 -11.42 -12.94 4.34
N LEU A 183 -11.95 -12.38 5.43
CA LEU A 183 -11.32 -11.26 6.10
C LEU A 183 -10.09 -11.73 6.90
N TYR A 184 -8.95 -11.07 6.68
CA TYR A 184 -7.73 -11.33 7.44
C TYR A 184 -7.39 -10.13 8.32
N ARG A 185 -7.01 -10.38 9.58
CA ARG A 185 -6.68 -9.32 10.54
C ARG A 185 -5.17 -9.19 10.67
N ILE A 186 -4.66 -8.01 10.40
CA ILE A 186 -3.27 -7.63 10.65
C ILE A 186 -3.26 -6.79 11.92
N SER A 187 -2.55 -7.25 12.95
CA SER A 187 -2.42 -6.52 14.23
C SER A 187 -1.73 -5.17 14.03
N THR A 188 -2.16 -4.14 14.76
CA THR A 188 -1.39 -2.88 14.85
C THR A 188 -0.31 -2.94 15.93
N ASN A 189 -0.32 -3.99 16.77
CA ASN A 189 0.77 -4.29 17.68
C ASN A 189 1.91 -4.99 16.94
N VAL A 190 3.05 -4.30 16.86
CA VAL A 190 4.22 -4.76 16.10
C VAL A 190 4.77 -6.09 16.59
N SER A 191 4.65 -6.44 17.88
CA SER A 191 5.13 -7.75 18.35
C SER A 191 4.41 -8.93 17.70
N ASP A 192 3.19 -8.74 17.22
CA ASP A 192 2.41 -9.78 16.54
C ASP A 192 2.81 -9.92 15.07
N ILE A 193 3.47 -8.90 14.51
CA ILE A 193 4.01 -8.88 13.14
C ILE A 193 5.46 -9.40 13.12
N THR A 194 6.28 -8.99 14.09
CA THR A 194 7.72 -9.28 14.10
C THR A 194 8.09 -10.48 14.97
N GLY A 195 7.15 -10.96 15.79
CA GLY A 195 7.36 -12.07 16.70
C GLY A 195 7.49 -13.43 16.00
N PRO A 196 8.04 -14.44 16.70
CA PRO A 196 8.30 -15.77 16.14
C PRO A 196 7.03 -16.56 15.77
N ASN A 197 5.86 -16.15 16.29
CA ASN A 197 4.57 -16.76 15.98
C ASN A 197 3.80 -16.01 14.89
N SER A 198 4.40 -14.99 14.27
CA SER A 198 3.75 -14.25 13.20
C SER A 198 3.60 -15.10 11.95
N ASP A 199 2.49 -14.90 11.24
CA ASP A 199 2.34 -15.36 9.87
C ASP A 199 3.24 -14.58 8.90
N PHE A 200 3.73 -13.40 9.29
CA PHE A 200 4.57 -12.57 8.45
C PHE A 200 6.05 -12.81 8.72
N THR A 201 6.82 -12.77 7.64
CA THR A 201 8.27 -12.98 7.66
C THR A 201 8.96 -11.71 7.19
N GLU A 202 9.86 -11.20 8.01
CA GLU A 202 10.67 -10.02 7.70
C GLU A 202 11.43 -10.20 6.37
N GLN A 203 11.65 -9.13 5.63
CA GLN A 203 12.39 -9.16 4.37
C GLN A 203 13.51 -8.13 4.40
N ALA A 204 13.33 -6.97 3.79
CA ALA A 204 14.28 -5.87 3.82
C ALA A 204 13.64 -4.59 4.37
N CYS A 205 14.47 -3.75 4.98
CA CYS A 205 14.14 -2.35 5.25
C CYS A 205 14.57 -1.50 4.07
N ILE A 206 13.63 -0.83 3.41
CA ILE A 206 13.91 0.01 2.25
C ILE A 206 13.68 1.49 2.62
N PRO A 207 14.65 2.39 2.35
CA PRO A 207 14.49 3.81 2.62
C PRO A 207 13.19 4.36 2.04
N TRP A 208 12.48 5.17 2.84
CA TRP A 208 11.17 5.77 2.55
C TRP A 208 10.02 4.76 2.38
N MET A 209 10.24 3.47 2.63
CA MET A 209 9.19 2.44 2.69
C MET A 209 9.04 1.82 4.08
N GLY A 210 10.16 1.47 4.73
CA GLY A 210 10.18 0.72 5.99
C GLY A 210 10.60 -0.74 5.82
N GLU A 211 10.53 -1.48 6.93
CA GLU A 211 10.77 -2.92 7.01
C GLU A 211 9.57 -3.68 6.45
N HIS A 212 9.80 -4.50 5.44
CA HIS A 212 8.76 -5.27 4.79
C HIS A 212 8.57 -6.63 5.47
N TYR A 213 7.31 -7.01 5.71
CA TYR A 213 6.95 -8.30 6.30
C TYR A 213 5.95 -9.02 5.38
N TYR A 214 6.37 -10.08 4.71
CA TYR A 214 5.52 -10.79 3.74
C TYR A 214 4.97 -12.10 4.34
N TYR A 215 3.71 -12.42 4.02
CA TYR A 215 3.02 -13.60 4.54
C TYR A 215 3.75 -14.89 4.17
N LYS A 216 4.23 -15.63 5.18
CA LYS A 216 4.92 -16.92 5.08
C LYS A 216 6.04 -16.97 4.01
N MET A 217 6.64 -15.83 3.71
CA MET A 217 7.57 -15.65 2.61
C MET A 217 8.94 -16.27 2.90
N LYS A 218 9.28 -17.28 2.11
CA LYS A 218 10.54 -18.02 2.19
C LYS A 218 10.91 -18.53 0.81
N SER A 219 12.17 -18.90 0.62
CA SER A 219 12.69 -19.33 -0.67
C SER A 219 12.05 -20.62 -1.20
N SER A 220 11.42 -21.40 -0.32
CA SER A 220 10.68 -22.63 -0.64
C SER A 220 9.17 -22.44 -0.80
N LEU A 221 8.65 -21.21 -0.69
CA LEU A 221 7.23 -20.94 -0.90
C LEU A 221 6.88 -21.18 -2.38
N GLU A 222 5.80 -21.91 -2.64
CA GLU A 222 5.28 -22.06 -3.99
C GLU A 222 4.52 -20.79 -4.39
N CYS A 223 4.62 -20.35 -5.65
CA CYS A 223 3.89 -19.20 -6.15
C CYS A 223 2.56 -19.62 -6.76
N LYS A 224 1.55 -19.78 -5.92
CA LYS A 224 0.16 -20.11 -6.28
C LYS A 224 -0.76 -18.99 -5.80
N ALA A 225 -1.97 -18.95 -6.37
CA ALA A 225 -2.98 -17.95 -6.04
C ALA A 225 -3.38 -17.99 -4.54
N ASP A 226 -3.31 -19.16 -3.90
CA ASP A 226 -3.68 -19.41 -2.51
C ASP A 226 -2.48 -19.42 -1.53
N THR A 227 -1.28 -19.09 -2.01
CA THR A 227 -0.07 -19.01 -1.18
C THR A 227 0.59 -17.63 -1.20
N LEU A 228 0.44 -16.89 -2.30
CA LEU A 228 0.90 -15.50 -2.40
C LEU A 228 -0.17 -14.54 -1.91
N PHE A 229 -0.10 -14.24 -0.61
CA PHE A 229 -1.02 -13.29 0.02
C PHE A 229 -0.71 -11.86 -0.47
N PRO A 230 -1.72 -11.08 -0.91
CA PRO A 230 -1.47 -9.77 -1.51
C PRO A 230 -0.95 -8.72 -0.55
N TRP A 231 -1.22 -8.85 0.75
CA TRP A 231 -0.94 -7.80 1.72
C TRP A 231 0.34 -8.07 2.51
N PHE A 232 1.14 -7.03 2.73
CA PHE A 232 2.34 -7.10 3.54
C PHE A 232 2.46 -5.88 4.45
N PRO A 233 2.70 -6.06 5.77
CA PRO A 233 2.98 -4.95 6.67
C PRO A 233 4.30 -4.24 6.40
N LEU A 234 4.29 -2.94 6.67
CA LEU A 234 5.47 -2.08 6.75
C LEU A 234 5.67 -1.63 8.19
N VAL A 235 6.78 -2.00 8.79
CA VAL A 235 7.14 -1.60 10.15
C VAL A 235 8.33 -0.65 10.11
N TYR A 236 8.34 0.34 11.00
CA TYR A 236 9.52 1.17 11.24
C TYR A 236 9.48 1.78 12.63
N SER A 237 10.62 1.85 13.31
CA SER A 237 10.73 2.39 14.68
C SER A 237 9.66 1.82 15.63
N HIS A 238 9.51 0.49 15.61
CA HIS A 238 8.54 -0.27 16.41
C HIS A 238 7.06 0.12 16.21
N GLN A 239 6.70 0.67 15.05
CA GLN A 239 5.32 1.01 14.70
C GLN A 239 4.94 0.42 13.34
N LEU A 240 3.66 0.01 13.20
CA LEU A 240 3.06 -0.28 11.90
C LEU A 240 2.85 1.05 11.17
N ILE A 241 3.69 1.32 10.17
CA ILE A 241 3.67 2.59 9.44
C ILE A 241 2.90 2.52 8.12
N GLY A 242 2.54 1.32 7.66
CA GLY A 242 1.84 1.14 6.41
C GLY A 242 1.53 -0.32 6.10
N LEU A 243 0.79 -0.53 5.03
CA LEU A 243 0.64 -1.80 4.33
C LEU A 243 1.00 -1.59 2.87
N GLY A 244 1.59 -2.60 2.23
CA GLY A 244 1.60 -2.71 0.79
C GLY A 244 0.64 -3.78 0.31
N MET A 245 0.19 -3.63 -0.93
CA MET A 245 -0.58 -4.63 -1.66
C MET A 245 0.15 -4.99 -2.94
N VAL A 246 0.31 -6.27 -3.24
CA VAL A 246 0.94 -6.79 -4.46
C VAL A 246 0.00 -7.71 -5.23
N THR A 247 -0.02 -7.57 -6.56
CA THR A 247 -0.62 -8.55 -7.46
C THR A 247 0.20 -8.67 -8.74
N PHE A 248 -0.10 -9.66 -9.57
CA PHE A 248 0.71 -10.05 -10.72
C PHE A 248 -0.05 -9.84 -12.03
N GLY A 249 0.66 -9.31 -13.02
CA GLY A 249 0.12 -8.93 -14.32
C GLY A 249 0.68 -7.59 -14.79
N LYS A 250 0.26 -7.19 -15.99
CA LYS A 250 0.73 -5.98 -16.65
C LYS A 250 -0.35 -4.91 -16.63
N HIS A 251 -0.09 -3.85 -15.85
CA HIS A 251 -1.00 -2.70 -15.76
C HIS A 251 -0.64 -1.59 -16.75
N THR A 252 -1.62 -1.14 -17.52
CA THR A 252 -1.50 -0.04 -18.46
C THR A 252 -2.03 1.24 -17.85
N VAL A 253 -1.22 2.31 -17.85
CA VAL A 253 -1.67 3.62 -17.39
C VAL A 253 -2.27 4.37 -18.55
N ARG A 254 -3.48 4.91 -18.36
CA ARG A 254 -4.12 5.72 -19.38
C ARG A 254 -3.46 7.11 -19.46
N PRO A 255 -3.31 7.69 -20.65
CA PRO A 255 -2.78 9.04 -20.78
C PRO A 255 -3.56 10.05 -19.92
N GLY A 256 -2.85 10.88 -19.16
CA GLY A 256 -3.46 11.92 -18.33
C GLY A 256 -4.04 11.44 -16.99
N THR A 257 -3.83 10.17 -16.61
CA THR A 257 -4.21 9.65 -15.27
C THR A 257 -2.99 9.51 -14.36
N ILE A 258 -3.23 9.46 -13.05
CA ILE A 258 -2.18 9.17 -12.06
C ILE A 258 -1.83 7.68 -12.14
N GLU A 259 -0.54 7.35 -12.18
CA GLU A 259 -0.06 5.97 -12.08
C GLU A 259 -0.02 5.53 -10.61
N TRP A 260 -1.12 5.06 -10.03
CA TRP A 260 -1.12 4.71 -8.60
C TRP A 260 -0.23 3.52 -8.22
N PHE A 261 0.00 2.63 -9.18
CA PHE A 261 0.75 1.40 -8.95
C PHE A 261 2.22 1.55 -9.31
N GLU A 262 3.05 1.04 -8.41
CA GLU A 262 4.47 0.85 -8.62
C GLU A 262 4.71 -0.45 -9.40
N LYS A 263 5.74 -0.48 -10.24
CA LYS A 263 6.08 -1.61 -11.13
C LYS A 263 7.53 -2.05 -10.93
N PRO A 264 7.93 -2.53 -9.75
CA PRO A 264 9.29 -2.97 -9.52
C PRO A 264 9.59 -4.19 -10.40
N GLY A 265 10.67 -4.10 -11.18
CA GLY A 265 11.19 -5.25 -11.91
C GLY A 265 11.92 -6.22 -10.99
N ARG A 266 12.29 -7.37 -11.53
CA ARG A 266 12.99 -8.47 -10.84
C ARG A 266 14.06 -8.02 -9.84
N THR A 267 15.02 -7.19 -10.28
CA THR A 267 16.14 -6.76 -9.43
C THR A 267 15.67 -5.99 -8.20
N ALA A 268 14.67 -5.11 -8.35
CA ALA A 268 14.11 -4.39 -7.22
C ALA A 268 13.39 -5.33 -6.25
N VAL A 269 12.63 -6.29 -6.77
CA VAL A 269 11.93 -7.30 -5.95
C VAL A 269 12.92 -8.18 -5.18
N GLN A 270 14.05 -8.56 -5.76
CA GLN A 270 15.11 -9.30 -5.06
C GLN A 270 15.74 -8.51 -3.91
N VAL A 271 15.82 -7.19 -4.03
CA VAL A 271 16.31 -6.31 -2.95
C VAL A 271 15.26 -6.17 -1.85
N ILE A 272 13.98 -6.03 -2.21
CA ILE A 272 12.86 -5.82 -1.27
C ILE A 272 12.50 -7.12 -0.53
N VAL A 273 12.52 -8.25 -1.24
CA VAL A 273 12.09 -9.58 -0.76
C VAL A 273 13.24 -10.59 -0.92
N PRO A 274 14.40 -10.41 -0.27
CA PRO A 274 15.58 -11.25 -0.51
C PRO A 274 15.40 -12.72 -0.13
N ARG A 275 14.43 -13.02 0.75
CA ARG A 275 14.07 -14.40 1.12
C ARG A 275 12.94 -14.97 0.27
N GLY A 276 12.53 -14.29 -0.80
CA GLY A 276 11.49 -14.75 -1.71
C GLY A 276 11.89 -16.00 -2.50
N PRO A 277 10.91 -16.80 -2.96
CA PRO A 277 11.16 -17.95 -3.82
C PRO A 277 11.53 -17.51 -5.25
N GLN A 278 12.21 -18.37 -5.99
CA GLN A 278 12.63 -18.07 -7.36
C GLN A 278 11.44 -17.71 -8.27
N CYS A 279 10.31 -18.39 -8.08
CA CYS A 279 9.09 -18.11 -8.83
C CYS A 279 8.56 -16.69 -8.62
N LEU A 280 8.77 -16.06 -7.45
CA LEU A 280 8.36 -14.67 -7.21
C LEU A 280 9.16 -13.71 -8.10
N TYR A 281 10.47 -13.94 -8.20
CA TYR A 281 11.35 -13.14 -9.04
C TYR A 281 11.10 -13.37 -10.52
N ASP A 282 10.65 -14.57 -10.90
CA ASP A 282 10.26 -14.88 -12.27
C ASP A 282 8.94 -14.16 -12.62
N LEU A 283 7.96 -14.16 -11.71
CA LEU A 283 6.71 -13.40 -11.86
C LEU A 283 6.95 -11.89 -11.98
N ALA A 284 7.90 -11.35 -11.22
CA ALA A 284 8.29 -9.94 -11.30
C ALA A 284 8.91 -9.55 -12.65
N ASP A 285 9.50 -10.52 -13.36
CA ASP A 285 10.06 -10.33 -14.70
C ASP A 285 8.98 -10.53 -15.78
N SER A 286 8.19 -11.60 -15.66
CA SER A 286 7.08 -11.92 -16.53
C SER A 286 6.02 -12.75 -15.79
N PRO A 287 4.75 -12.30 -15.73
CA PRO A 287 4.13 -11.22 -16.50
C PRO A 287 4.46 -9.81 -16.00
N GLY A 288 5.17 -9.69 -14.89
CA GLY A 288 5.34 -8.47 -14.13
C GLY A 288 4.47 -8.48 -12.88
N LEU A 289 4.78 -7.57 -11.96
CA LEU A 289 3.96 -7.34 -10.78
C LEU A 289 3.67 -5.85 -10.61
N ILE A 290 2.55 -5.57 -9.96
CA ILE A 290 2.18 -4.24 -9.54
C ILE A 290 2.01 -4.24 -8.03
N THR A 291 2.42 -3.14 -7.41
CA THR A 291 2.27 -2.95 -5.98
C THR A 291 1.79 -1.54 -5.66
N MET A 292 1.17 -1.36 -4.50
CA MET A 292 0.80 -0.04 -4.01
C MET A 292 1.02 0.03 -2.52
N HIS A 293 1.90 0.93 -2.09
CA HIS A 293 2.07 1.24 -0.68
C HIS A 293 0.99 2.20 -0.18
N THR A 294 0.47 1.92 1.01
CA THR A 294 -0.39 2.79 1.81
C THR A 294 0.30 3.04 3.14
N TYR A 295 0.58 4.30 3.46
CA TYR A 295 1.23 4.69 4.71
C TYR A 295 0.24 5.37 5.64
N TYR A 296 0.35 5.05 6.93
CA TYR A 296 -0.47 5.57 8.04
C TYR A 296 0.21 6.72 8.80
N ILE A 297 1.36 7.14 8.30
CA ILE A 297 2.16 8.24 8.84
C ILE A 297 2.16 9.41 7.86
N LYS A 298 2.27 10.62 8.40
CA LYS A 298 2.18 11.86 7.64
C LYS A 298 3.34 12.09 6.69
N HIS A 299 4.55 11.67 7.08
CA HIS A 299 5.78 11.91 6.32
C HIS A 299 6.55 10.60 6.05
N PRO A 300 6.07 9.72 5.14
CA PRO A 300 6.73 8.44 4.87
C PRO A 300 8.16 8.59 4.32
N TYR A 301 8.45 9.69 3.64
CA TYR A 301 9.78 10.02 3.13
C TYR A 301 10.81 10.35 4.23
N GLU A 302 10.41 10.41 5.50
CA GLU A 302 11.32 10.52 6.65
C GLU A 302 11.74 9.15 7.20
N VAL A 303 11.18 8.05 6.69
CA VAL A 303 11.56 6.69 7.10
C VAL A 303 12.97 6.39 6.59
N THR A 304 13.91 6.29 7.52
CA THR A 304 15.33 6.10 7.26
C THR A 304 15.76 4.68 7.62
N CYS A 305 15.67 3.75 6.67
CA CYS A 305 16.24 2.40 6.81
C CYS A 305 17.77 2.42 6.75
N VAL A 306 18.40 3.04 7.75
CA VAL A 306 19.85 3.14 7.92
C VAL A 306 20.29 2.01 8.85
N PHE A 307 21.27 1.24 8.39
CA PHE A 307 21.87 0.11 9.08
C PHE A 307 22.59 0.49 10.38
#